data_AF-A0A4R2GQR8-F1
#
_entry.id   AF-A0A4R2GQR8-F1
#
_cell.length_a   1.000
_cell.length_b   1.000
_cell.length_c   1.000
_cell.angle_alpha   90.00
_cell.angle_beta   90.00
_cell.angle_gamma   90.00
#
_symmetry.space_group_name_H-M   'P 1'
#
loop_
_entity.id
_entity.type
_entity.pdbx_description
1 polymer ?
#
loop_
_entity_poly.entity_id
_entity_poly.type
_entity_poly.pdbx_seq_one_letter_code
_entity_poly.pdbx_strand_id
1 'polypeptide(L)'
;MSGGILDACAASRARLTHAHTNRRCCRNPDSWQAPRASGNLRSALWRLNGVGISLLNADEYTLAIRDQIAIDIDAVDAWAARLISGHPVPADLVVMPCGVDAVELLPGWYDEWALIERERVRQRLLHGLEALSRHLIVEGRCAEAVEAASYTGYAIYGRWHKVEELLDPDDVAAGHVVRFRRSPQAKIVRSREPAHPAIVSVDTFTAAQLEQRRRRRGGERGWSSMGRTRQEKKRVYTLRSRIKCSICERKMEGAARRQVVINYRCNARTLVPGSATALAHPPQIYLREDLVTPAINRWIGQLFDPLNRDATITALVAADETSERHLGRARELQGRVAAAEAAMQRLRRALDAGWDPAELREQDNLAVGEKRAAEAALAAAPRDEDLSRHEIETTVDGLADIGRALDRAEAADLADLYAALPLSLT
;
A
#
# COMPACT_ATOMS: atom_id res chain seq x y z
N MET A 1 11.58 41.49 -63.71
CA MET A 1 10.56 40.61 -63.09
C MET A 1 11.15 40.08 -61.80
N SER A 2 10.59 40.54 -60.66
CA SER A 2 10.56 39.92 -59.32
C SER A 2 11.90 39.41 -58.74
N GLY A 3 12.56 40.00 -57.72
CA GLY A 3 12.08 40.43 -56.40
C GLY A 3 11.86 39.19 -55.50
N GLY A 4 12.48 38.97 -54.33
CA GLY A 4 13.43 39.70 -53.50
C GLY A 4 13.48 39.03 -52.10
N ILE A 5 14.53 39.35 -51.34
CA ILE A 5 14.76 39.12 -49.90
C ILE A 5 15.63 37.91 -49.52
N LEU A 6 16.85 38.30 -49.16
CA LEU A 6 18.03 37.61 -48.61
C LEU A 6 17.86 37.13 -47.16
N ASP A 7 18.70 36.15 -46.81
CA ASP A 7 19.46 35.96 -45.57
C ASP A 7 18.81 36.31 -44.22
N ALA A 8 18.69 35.29 -43.35
CA ALA A 8 19.43 35.21 -42.08
C ALA A 8 18.84 34.12 -41.18
N CYS A 9 19.60 33.06 -40.87
CA CYS A 9 19.73 32.50 -39.51
C CYS A 9 20.78 31.39 -39.46
N ALA A 10 22.01 31.73 -39.85
CA ALA A 10 23.21 31.03 -39.40
C ALA A 10 23.84 31.83 -38.25
N ALA A 11 23.42 31.58 -37.01
CA ALA A 11 24.21 31.81 -35.78
C ALA A 11 23.39 31.57 -34.51
N SER A 12 23.61 30.42 -33.85
CA SER A 12 23.64 30.36 -32.39
C SER A 12 24.55 29.23 -31.92
N ARG A 13 25.81 29.26 -32.36
CA ARG A 13 26.89 28.76 -31.50
C ARG A 13 26.90 29.66 -30.26
N ALA A 14 26.38 29.19 -29.14
CA ALA A 14 26.60 29.87 -27.86
C ALA A 14 28.05 29.64 -27.43
N ARG A 15 28.98 30.36 -28.07
CA ARG A 15 30.25 30.74 -27.44
C ARG A 15 29.90 31.72 -26.33
N LEU A 16 30.21 31.34 -25.08
CA LEU A 16 30.12 32.22 -23.92
C LEU A 16 31.27 33.23 -23.97
N THR A 17 31.11 34.27 -24.79
CA THR A 17 31.88 35.52 -24.69
C THR A 17 31.04 36.55 -23.95
N HIS A 18 31.63 37.15 -22.91
CA HIS A 18 31.09 38.18 -22.03
C HIS A 18 30.20 39.23 -22.73
N ALA A 19 28.87 39.07 -22.70
CA ALA A 19 27.91 40.17 -22.80
C ALA A 19 26.47 39.69 -22.51
N HIS A 20 25.95 40.11 -21.35
CA HIS A 20 24.54 40.32 -21.02
C HIS A 20 23.44 39.50 -21.72
N THR A 21 23.25 38.24 -21.31
CA THR A 21 21.92 37.59 -21.30
C THR A 21 21.76 36.79 -20.01
N ASN A 22 20.68 37.08 -19.28
CA ASN A 22 20.47 36.76 -17.86
C ASN A 22 20.02 35.29 -17.64
N ARG A 23 20.86 34.31 -18.01
CA ARG A 23 20.81 32.94 -17.48
C ARG A 23 21.89 32.83 -16.41
N ARG A 24 21.54 33.13 -15.16
CA ARG A 24 22.50 33.06 -14.05
C ARG A 24 22.68 31.60 -13.64
N CYS A 25 23.90 31.09 -13.85
CA CYS A 25 24.49 30.05 -13.02
C CYS A 25 24.09 30.29 -11.57
N CYS A 26 23.76 29.22 -10.86
CA CYS A 26 23.57 29.19 -9.41
C CYS A 26 24.89 29.63 -8.72
N ARG A 27 25.14 30.94 -8.66
CA ARG A 27 26.32 31.54 -8.04
C ARG A 27 25.93 31.96 -6.64
N ASN A 28 26.20 31.10 -5.68
CA ASN A 28 26.25 31.47 -4.27
C ASN A 28 27.64 32.11 -4.01
N PRO A 29 27.74 33.37 -3.53
CA PRO A 29 29.04 34.04 -3.35
C PRO A 29 29.93 33.43 -2.26
N ASP A 30 29.36 32.69 -1.30
CA ASP A 30 30.07 32.39 -0.03
C ASP A 30 30.59 30.95 0.12
N SER A 31 30.37 30.04 -0.84
CA SER A 31 30.69 28.61 -0.66
C SER A 31 32.00 28.12 -1.32
N TRP A 32 32.80 29.00 -1.91
CA TRP A 32 34.03 28.63 -2.63
C TRP A 32 35.21 28.18 -1.75
N GLN A 33 35.04 28.06 -0.43
CA GLN A 33 36.11 27.63 0.47
C GLN A 33 35.90 26.23 1.10
N ALA A 34 35.10 25.36 0.49
CA ALA A 34 35.05 23.95 0.91
C ALA A 34 36.01 23.08 0.08
N PRO A 35 37.17 22.61 0.61
CA PRO A 35 38.12 21.75 -0.11
C PRO A 35 37.57 20.38 -0.56
N ARG A 36 36.26 20.13 -0.39
CA ARG A 36 35.56 18.88 -0.72
C ARG A 36 34.39 19.04 -1.70
N ALA A 37 34.08 20.24 -2.18
CA ALA A 37 32.95 20.48 -3.07
C ALA A 37 33.04 19.66 -4.38
N SER A 38 34.21 19.65 -5.02
CA SER A 38 34.47 18.86 -6.23
C SER A 38 34.37 17.33 -5.98
N GLY A 39 34.87 16.86 -4.83
CA GLY A 39 34.79 15.44 -4.44
C GLY A 39 33.35 14.97 -4.17
N ASN A 40 32.54 15.81 -3.53
CA ASN A 40 31.13 15.55 -3.28
C ASN A 40 30.32 15.53 -4.58
N LEU A 41 30.57 16.50 -5.49
CA LEU A 41 29.95 16.53 -6.80
C LEU A 41 30.31 15.28 -7.63
N ARG A 42 31.59 14.91 -7.68
CA ARG A 42 32.04 13.69 -8.39
C ARG A 42 31.40 12.43 -7.83
N SER A 43 31.28 12.33 -6.51
CA SER A 43 30.62 11.20 -5.84
C SER A 43 29.12 11.14 -6.14
N ALA A 44 28.44 12.28 -6.18
CA ALA A 44 27.02 12.36 -6.53
C ALA A 44 26.78 11.98 -8.01
N LEU A 45 27.60 12.49 -8.94
CA LEU A 45 27.54 12.15 -10.36
C LEU A 45 27.83 10.67 -10.60
N TRP A 46 28.83 10.10 -9.92
CA TRP A 46 29.14 8.67 -10.00
C TRP A 46 27.99 7.81 -9.50
N ARG A 47 27.35 8.17 -8.39
CA ARG A 47 26.16 7.48 -7.86
C ARG A 47 24.97 7.56 -8.80
N LEU A 48 24.70 8.73 -9.39
CA LEU A 48 23.62 8.91 -10.37
C LEU A 48 23.85 8.05 -11.62
N ASN A 49 25.10 8.01 -12.12
CA ASN A 49 25.46 7.19 -13.27
C ASN A 49 25.41 5.68 -12.95
N GLY A 50 25.79 5.27 -11.74
CA GLY A 50 25.76 3.87 -11.30
C GLY A 50 24.37 3.25 -11.20
N VAL A 51 23.31 4.06 -11.05
CA VAL A 51 21.90 3.61 -11.06
C VAL A 51 21.32 3.57 -12.48
N GLY A 52 22.12 3.87 -13.51
CA GLY A 52 21.70 3.88 -14.91
C GLY A 52 20.76 5.04 -15.28
N ILE A 53 20.61 6.03 -14.39
CA ILE A 53 19.76 7.20 -14.63
C ILE A 53 20.62 8.28 -15.28
N SER A 54 20.56 8.37 -16.60
CA SER A 54 21.32 9.34 -17.36
C SER A 54 20.61 10.70 -17.37
N LEU A 55 20.77 11.46 -16.28
CA LEU A 55 20.11 12.76 -16.10
C LEU A 55 20.88 13.94 -16.69
N LEU A 56 22.19 13.80 -16.84
CA LEU A 56 23.09 14.92 -17.08
C LEU A 56 23.97 14.67 -18.31
N ASN A 57 24.23 15.75 -19.04
CA ASN A 57 25.36 15.89 -19.93
C ASN A 57 26.45 16.62 -19.16
N ALA A 58 27.64 16.03 -19.10
CA ALA A 58 28.81 16.65 -18.49
C ALA A 58 29.87 16.79 -19.58
N ASP A 59 30.42 18.01 -19.73
CA ASP A 59 31.66 18.25 -20.45
C ASP A 59 32.75 18.71 -19.45
N GLU A 60 33.91 19.11 -19.95
CA GLU A 60 35.06 19.51 -19.11
C GLU A 60 34.75 20.74 -18.21
N TYR A 61 33.79 21.58 -18.60
CA TYR A 61 33.51 22.86 -17.95
C TYR A 61 32.04 23.07 -17.55
N THR A 62 31.13 22.20 -17.98
CA THR A 62 29.70 22.37 -17.81
C THR A 62 29.00 21.08 -17.42
N LEU A 63 27.92 21.27 -16.66
CA LEU A 63 26.96 20.24 -16.32
C LEU A 63 25.59 20.75 -16.77
N ALA A 64 24.93 20.01 -17.64
CA ALA A 64 23.61 20.33 -18.14
C ALA A 64 22.66 19.15 -17.95
N ILE A 65 21.38 19.43 -17.75
CA ILE A 65 20.34 18.39 -17.79
C ILE A 65 20.17 17.97 -19.26
N ARG A 66 19.96 16.68 -19.53
CA ARG A 66 19.74 16.19 -20.90
C ARG A 66 18.43 16.74 -21.46
N ASP A 67 18.43 17.09 -22.75
CA ASP A 67 17.27 17.65 -23.45
C ASP A 67 16.01 16.76 -23.45
N GLN A 68 16.18 15.45 -23.24
CA GLN A 68 15.07 14.48 -23.21
C GLN A 68 14.33 14.44 -21.86
N ILE A 69 14.81 15.16 -20.85
CA ILE A 69 14.25 15.12 -19.50
C ILE A 69 13.19 16.20 -19.38
N ALA A 70 11.97 15.77 -19.10
CA ALA A 70 10.89 16.69 -18.80
C ALA A 70 11.13 17.36 -17.44
N ILE A 71 11.22 18.69 -17.45
CA ILE A 71 11.31 19.52 -16.26
C ILE A 71 9.93 20.14 -16.03
N ASP A 72 9.39 19.96 -14.83
CA ASP A 72 8.09 20.45 -14.41
C ASP A 72 7.98 21.99 -14.52
N ILE A 73 9.03 22.71 -14.13
CA ILE A 73 9.09 24.18 -14.25
C ILE A 73 9.05 24.61 -15.71
N ASP A 74 9.74 23.92 -16.62
CA ASP A 74 9.72 24.26 -18.05
C ASP A 74 8.33 24.03 -18.66
N ALA A 75 7.64 22.97 -18.21
CA ALA A 75 6.26 22.71 -18.61
C ALA A 75 5.30 23.82 -18.13
N VAL A 76 5.48 24.28 -16.88
CA VAL A 76 4.72 25.40 -16.30
C VAL A 76 5.03 26.71 -17.03
N ASP A 77 6.30 27.00 -17.30
CA ASP A 77 6.73 28.21 -17.99
C ASP A 77 6.19 28.25 -19.43
N ALA A 78 6.19 27.11 -20.13
CA ALA A 78 5.64 26.96 -21.47
C ALA A 78 4.11 27.07 -21.50
N TRP A 79 3.41 26.45 -20.55
CA TRP A 79 1.96 26.56 -20.36
C TRP A 79 1.54 28.02 -20.13
N ALA A 80 2.17 28.68 -19.16
CA ALA A 80 1.90 30.08 -18.86
C ALA A 80 2.24 30.98 -20.06
N ALA A 81 3.33 30.71 -20.80
CA ALA A 81 3.69 31.46 -22.00
C ALA A 81 2.61 31.41 -23.08
N ARG A 82 2.06 30.22 -23.37
CA ARG A 82 1.00 30.05 -24.38
C ARG A 82 -0.28 30.79 -23.99
N LEU A 83 -0.69 30.67 -22.73
CA LEU A 83 -1.88 31.36 -22.22
C LEU A 83 -1.72 32.89 -22.27
N ILE A 84 -0.59 33.41 -21.75
CA ILE A 84 -0.31 34.84 -21.66
C ILE A 84 -0.14 35.46 -23.05
N SER A 85 0.48 34.75 -23.98
CA SER A 85 0.64 35.21 -25.37
C SER A 85 -0.62 35.08 -26.22
N GLY A 86 -1.71 34.52 -25.68
CA GLY A 86 -2.99 34.40 -26.37
C GLY A 86 -3.08 33.24 -27.37
N HIS A 87 -2.16 32.28 -27.33
CA HIS A 87 -2.14 31.12 -28.23
C HIS A 87 -2.24 29.80 -27.45
N PRO A 88 -3.32 29.57 -26.66
CA PRO A 88 -3.48 28.32 -25.92
C PRO A 88 -3.74 27.14 -26.87
N VAL A 89 -3.26 25.96 -26.50
CA VAL A 89 -3.76 24.71 -27.08
C VAL A 89 -4.95 24.20 -26.25
N PRO A 90 -5.84 23.34 -26.78
CA PRO A 90 -7.00 22.84 -26.03
C PRO A 90 -6.66 22.19 -24.68
N ALA A 91 -5.47 21.57 -24.59
CA ALA A 91 -4.98 20.97 -23.34
C ALA A 91 -4.63 22.01 -22.25
N ASP A 92 -4.35 23.27 -22.62
CA ASP A 92 -4.03 24.34 -21.67
C ASP A 92 -5.27 24.87 -20.95
N LEU A 93 -6.46 24.68 -21.55
CA LEU A 93 -7.74 25.20 -21.07
C LEU A 93 -8.43 24.26 -20.06
N VAL A 94 -7.66 23.44 -19.37
CA VAL A 94 -8.13 22.57 -18.30
C VAL A 94 -7.70 23.17 -16.98
N VAL A 95 -8.67 23.45 -16.09
CA VAL A 95 -8.35 23.87 -14.72
C VAL A 95 -7.65 22.71 -14.02
N MET A 96 -6.39 22.92 -13.61
CA MET A 96 -5.66 21.92 -12.84
C MET A 96 -6.40 21.66 -11.51
N PRO A 97 -6.77 20.39 -11.20
CA PRO A 97 -7.50 20.06 -9.97
C PRO A 97 -6.72 20.40 -8.70
N CYS A 98 -5.40 20.48 -8.83
CA CYS A 98 -4.52 21.00 -7.81
C CYS A 98 -4.27 22.48 -8.15
N GLY A 99 -4.81 23.39 -7.33
CA GLY A 99 -4.65 24.83 -7.55
C GLY A 99 -3.17 25.26 -7.59
N VAL A 100 -2.95 26.56 -7.67
CA VAL A 100 -1.64 27.25 -7.59
C VAL A 100 -0.70 26.70 -6.50
N ASP A 101 -1.26 26.06 -5.48
CA ASP A 101 -0.61 25.42 -4.34
C ASP A 101 0.20 24.13 -4.69
N ALA A 102 0.06 23.55 -5.89
CA ALA A 102 0.72 22.27 -6.25
C ALA A 102 2.16 22.41 -6.75
N VAL A 103 2.59 23.64 -7.07
CA VAL A 103 3.87 23.93 -7.71
C VAL A 103 4.65 24.92 -6.84
N GLU A 104 4.94 24.54 -5.60
CA GLU A 104 5.95 25.26 -4.82
C GLU A 104 7.33 24.73 -5.22
N LEU A 105 8.18 25.59 -5.80
CA LEU A 105 9.53 25.21 -6.21
C LEU A 105 10.41 24.90 -5.00
N LEU A 106 10.99 23.69 -4.98
CA LEU A 106 11.96 23.20 -4.00
C LEU A 106 11.53 23.50 -2.55
N PRO A 107 10.41 22.91 -2.08
CA PRO A 107 9.91 23.15 -0.73
C PRO A 107 10.92 22.65 0.30
N GLY A 108 11.27 23.50 1.27
CA GLY A 108 12.27 23.20 2.31
C GLY A 108 13.71 23.66 1.99
N TRP A 109 13.95 24.23 0.81
CA TRP A 109 15.23 24.89 0.49
C TRP A 109 15.15 26.38 0.83
N TYR A 110 16.14 26.87 1.57
CA TYR A 110 16.21 28.26 2.07
C TYR A 110 17.41 29.04 1.50
N ASP A 111 18.13 28.48 0.53
CA ASP A 111 19.16 29.23 -0.17
C ASP A 111 18.55 30.46 -0.85
N GLU A 112 19.26 31.58 -0.83
CA GLU A 112 18.77 32.86 -1.35
C GLU A 112 18.30 32.75 -2.82
N TRP A 113 19.03 31.99 -3.65
CA TRP A 113 18.67 31.75 -5.04
C TRP A 113 17.35 30.99 -5.19
N ALA A 114 17.05 30.04 -4.29
CA ALA A 114 15.84 29.23 -4.35
C ALA A 114 14.60 30.06 -3.98
N LEU A 115 14.74 31.02 -3.06
CA LEU A 115 13.67 31.95 -2.71
C LEU A 115 13.29 32.85 -3.89
N ILE A 116 14.29 33.38 -4.61
CA ILE A 116 14.09 34.24 -5.79
C ILE A 116 13.41 33.45 -6.92
N GLU A 117 13.90 32.25 -7.23
CA GLU A 117 13.31 31.42 -8.28
C GLU A 117 11.90 30.94 -7.93
N ARG A 118 11.63 30.65 -6.65
CA ARG A 118 10.29 30.30 -6.19
C ARG A 118 9.31 31.45 -6.41
N GLU A 119 9.71 32.68 -6.10
CA GLU A 119 8.89 33.86 -6.35
C GLU A 119 8.67 34.08 -7.86
N ARG A 120 9.71 33.90 -8.69
CA ARG A 120 9.60 33.98 -10.15
C ARG A 120 8.56 33.00 -10.71
N VAL A 121 8.62 31.72 -10.29
CA VAL A 121 7.68 30.67 -10.73
C VAL A 121 6.26 30.97 -10.24
N ARG A 122 6.12 31.44 -8.99
CA ARG A 122 4.83 31.83 -8.42
C ARG A 122 4.16 32.95 -9.23
N GLN A 123 4.91 33.99 -9.59
CA GLN A 123 4.40 35.08 -10.43
C GLN A 123 3.98 34.56 -11.81
N ARG A 124 4.78 33.67 -12.41
CA ARG A 124 4.48 33.10 -13.71
C ARG A 124 3.20 32.26 -13.71
N LEU A 125 2.99 31.45 -12.67
CA LEU A 125 1.76 30.69 -12.45
C LEU A 125 0.54 31.59 -12.30
N LEU A 126 0.65 32.67 -11.52
CA LEU A 126 -0.45 33.61 -11.33
C LEU A 126 -0.87 34.26 -12.65
N HIS A 127 0.08 34.75 -13.44
CA HIS A 127 -0.23 35.33 -14.75
C HIS A 127 -0.81 34.30 -15.73
N GLY A 128 -0.33 33.05 -15.69
CA GLY A 128 -0.89 31.95 -16.48
C GLY A 128 -2.35 31.68 -16.10
N LEU A 129 -2.65 31.57 -14.81
CA LEU A 129 -4.00 31.35 -14.30
C LEU A 129 -4.96 32.50 -14.59
N GLU A 130 -4.49 33.75 -14.51
CA GLU A 130 -5.27 34.91 -14.90
C GLU A 130 -5.61 34.89 -16.40
N ALA A 131 -4.63 34.56 -17.26
CA ALA A 131 -4.86 34.40 -18.68
C ALA A 131 -5.81 33.23 -18.99
N LEU A 132 -5.67 32.09 -18.29
CA LEU A 132 -6.60 30.96 -18.38
C LEU A 132 -8.04 31.38 -18.04
N SER A 133 -8.23 32.11 -16.95
CA SER A 133 -9.54 32.63 -16.57
C SER A 133 -10.16 33.48 -17.68
N ARG A 134 -9.38 34.37 -18.30
CA ARG A 134 -9.84 35.19 -19.44
C ARG A 134 -10.22 34.34 -20.65
N HIS A 135 -9.41 33.35 -21.03
CA HIS A 135 -9.72 32.44 -22.14
C HIS A 135 -11.00 31.64 -21.89
N LEU A 136 -11.19 31.12 -20.67
CA LEU A 136 -12.38 30.36 -20.28
C LEU A 136 -13.66 31.22 -20.31
N ILE A 137 -13.57 32.52 -19.97
CA ILE A 137 -14.70 33.45 -20.10
C ILE A 137 -15.10 33.62 -21.57
N VAL A 138 -14.12 33.76 -22.48
CA VAL A 138 -14.38 33.87 -23.93
C VAL A 138 -15.06 32.61 -24.48
N GLU A 139 -14.70 31.42 -23.97
CA GLU A 139 -15.35 30.15 -24.32
C GLU A 139 -16.72 29.93 -23.64
N GLY A 140 -17.19 30.86 -22.80
CA GLY A 140 -18.44 30.70 -22.05
C GLY A 140 -18.36 29.74 -20.85
N ARG A 141 -17.15 29.30 -20.48
CA ARG A 141 -16.88 28.35 -19.38
C ARG A 141 -16.68 29.09 -18.05
N CYS A 142 -17.66 29.90 -17.67
CA CYS A 142 -17.56 30.82 -16.53
C CYS A 142 -17.32 30.13 -15.19
N ALA A 143 -17.85 28.93 -14.98
CA ALA A 143 -17.63 28.17 -13.74
C ALA A 143 -16.15 27.80 -13.55
N GLU A 144 -15.50 27.37 -14.62
CA GLU A 144 -14.08 27.00 -14.63
C GLU A 144 -13.18 28.23 -14.57
N ALA A 145 -13.59 29.33 -15.20
CA ALA A 145 -12.93 30.62 -15.06
C ALA A 145 -12.89 31.11 -13.60
N VAL A 146 -13.93 30.77 -12.81
CA VAL A 146 -14.08 31.01 -11.36
C VAL A 146 -13.34 29.95 -10.50
N GLU A 147 -12.69 28.96 -11.08
CA GLU A 147 -11.74 28.11 -10.36
C GLU A 147 -10.27 28.52 -10.61
N ALA A 148 -9.97 29.12 -11.77
CA ALA A 148 -8.61 29.49 -12.17
C ALA A 148 -8.04 30.77 -11.50
N ALA A 149 -8.82 31.83 -11.34
CA ALA A 149 -8.41 33.12 -10.78
C ALA A 149 -8.29 33.17 -9.23
N SER A 150 -7.58 34.19 -8.72
CA SER A 150 -7.55 34.57 -7.30
C SER A 150 -8.56 35.72 -7.06
N TYR A 151 -9.74 35.42 -6.53
CA TYR A 151 -10.92 36.31 -6.65
C TYR A 151 -11.00 37.49 -5.69
N THR A 152 -10.47 37.37 -4.48
CA THR A 152 -10.76 38.31 -3.39
C THR A 152 -9.83 39.52 -3.33
N GLY A 153 -8.77 39.54 -4.15
CA GLY A 153 -7.76 40.60 -4.09
C GLY A 153 -6.71 40.42 -2.98
N TYR A 154 -6.84 39.44 -2.10
CA TYR A 154 -5.95 39.24 -0.95
C TYR A 154 -5.02 38.03 -1.12
N ALA A 155 -3.74 38.22 -0.80
CA ALA A 155 -2.77 37.13 -0.74
C ALA A 155 -2.96 36.31 0.54
N ILE A 156 -2.76 34.99 0.46
CA ILE A 156 -2.92 34.05 1.58
C ILE A 156 -1.59 33.36 1.85
N TYR A 157 -1.13 33.42 3.11
CA TYR A 157 0.13 32.88 3.59
C TYR A 157 -0.09 31.84 4.69
N GLY A 158 0.93 31.02 4.96
CA GLY A 158 0.95 30.13 6.12
C GLY A 158 -0.02 28.94 6.04
N ARG A 159 -0.47 28.55 4.83
CA ARG A 159 -1.36 27.39 4.62
C ARG A 159 -0.72 26.06 4.99
N TRP A 160 0.60 26.02 5.06
CA TRP A 160 1.41 24.90 5.49
C TRP A 160 2.35 25.36 6.60
N HIS A 161 2.65 24.46 7.54
CA HIS A 161 3.68 24.70 8.54
C HIS A 161 4.60 23.50 8.62
N LYS A 162 5.86 23.79 8.94
CA LYS A 162 6.89 22.81 9.21
C LYS A 162 6.55 22.07 10.51
N VAL A 163 6.54 20.75 10.47
CA VAL A 163 6.50 19.87 11.63
C VAL A 163 7.77 19.03 11.59
N GLU A 164 8.58 19.12 12.64
CA GLU A 164 9.72 18.24 12.83
C GLU A 164 9.24 17.04 13.64
N GLU A 165 9.33 15.86 13.04
CA GLU A 165 9.00 14.59 13.67
C GLU A 165 10.29 13.78 13.77
N LEU A 166 10.43 12.94 14.79
CA LEU A 166 11.54 11.98 14.82
C LEU A 166 11.42 11.05 13.62
N LEU A 167 12.56 10.77 12.97
CA LEU A 167 12.61 9.83 11.85
C LEU A 167 12.17 8.43 12.28
N ASP A 168 12.57 8.04 13.50
CA ASP A 168 12.14 6.85 14.20
C ASP A 168 11.78 7.22 15.66
N PRO A 169 10.56 6.96 16.14
CA PRO A 169 10.17 7.21 17.53
C PRO A 169 11.00 6.42 18.56
N ASP A 170 11.54 5.26 18.18
CA ASP A 170 12.29 4.37 19.08
C ASP A 170 13.82 4.59 19.02
N ASP A 171 14.30 5.39 18.05
CA ASP A 171 15.72 5.78 17.91
C ASP A 171 15.87 7.30 17.70
N VAL A 172 16.06 8.01 18.82
CA VAL A 172 16.24 9.47 18.84
C VAL A 172 17.53 9.91 18.14
N ALA A 173 18.54 9.05 18.02
CA ALA A 173 19.81 9.37 17.37
C ALA A 173 19.72 9.34 15.84
N ALA A 174 18.69 8.71 15.27
CA ALA A 174 18.40 8.71 13.84
C ALA A 174 18.03 10.11 13.29
N GLY A 175 17.74 11.07 14.17
CA GLY A 175 17.49 12.46 13.83
C GLY A 175 16.03 12.76 13.49
N HIS A 176 15.79 13.95 12.93
CA HIS A 176 14.45 14.47 12.66
C HIS A 176 14.16 14.46 11.16
N VAL A 177 12.93 14.12 10.79
CA VAL A 177 12.37 14.32 9.46
C VAL A 177 11.44 15.53 9.46
N VAL A 178 11.65 16.42 8.50
CA VAL A 178 10.78 17.57 8.28
C VAL A 178 9.60 17.14 7.43
N ARG A 179 8.38 17.28 7.96
CA ARG A 179 7.14 17.10 7.21
C ARG A 179 6.34 18.39 7.21
N PHE A 180 5.83 18.78 6.05
CA PHE A 180 4.90 19.90 5.94
C PHE A 180 3.48 19.40 6.12
N ARG A 181 2.79 19.92 7.15
CA ARG A 181 1.37 19.64 7.39
C ARG A 181 0.54 20.87 7.11
N ARG A 182 -0.71 20.65 6.69
CA ARG A 182 -1.65 21.74 6.46
C ARG A 182 -1.87 22.49 7.77
N SER A 183 -1.67 23.80 7.73
CA SER A 183 -1.87 24.65 8.89
C SER A 183 -3.35 24.70 9.28
N PRO A 184 -3.67 24.66 10.58
CA PRO A 184 -5.01 24.96 11.05
C PRO A 184 -5.41 26.37 10.59
N GLN A 185 -6.71 26.61 10.40
CA GLN A 185 -7.21 27.87 9.82
C GLN A 185 -6.72 29.11 10.58
N ALA A 186 -6.49 29.00 11.89
CA ALA A 186 -5.96 30.07 12.75
C ALA A 186 -4.51 30.50 12.43
N LYS A 187 -3.70 29.63 11.80
CA LYS A 187 -2.31 29.94 11.38
C LYS A 187 -2.24 30.50 9.96
N ILE A 188 -3.34 30.47 9.21
CA ILE A 188 -3.40 30.97 7.84
C ILE A 188 -3.63 32.48 7.90
N VAL A 189 -2.68 33.26 7.40
CA VAL A 189 -2.70 34.72 7.46
C VAL A 189 -3.02 35.27 6.08
N ARG A 190 -3.99 36.17 5.99
CA ARG A 190 -4.25 36.95 4.77
C ARG A 190 -3.49 38.27 4.80
N SER A 191 -3.12 38.82 3.64
CA SER A 191 -2.57 40.17 3.55
C SER A 191 -3.55 41.18 4.17
N ARG A 192 -3.00 42.24 4.78
CA ARG A 192 -3.81 43.32 5.36
C ARG A 192 -4.41 44.21 4.28
N GLU A 193 -3.66 44.42 3.21
CA GLU A 193 -4.05 45.19 2.05
C GLU A 193 -4.29 44.26 0.85
N PRO A 194 -5.14 44.67 -0.12
CA PRO A 194 -5.29 43.96 -1.38
C PRO A 194 -3.95 43.87 -2.12
N ALA A 195 -3.51 42.65 -2.42
CA ALA A 195 -2.29 42.38 -3.18
C ALA A 195 -2.51 42.51 -4.69
N HIS A 196 -3.75 42.40 -5.16
CA HIS A 196 -4.14 42.54 -6.55
C HIS A 196 -5.61 42.99 -6.66
N PRO A 197 -6.06 43.50 -7.83
CA PRO A 197 -7.46 43.89 -8.02
C PRO A 197 -8.41 42.74 -7.67
N ALA A 198 -9.45 43.06 -6.88
CA ALA A 198 -10.47 42.10 -6.50
C ALA A 198 -11.50 41.95 -7.62
N ILE A 199 -11.73 40.71 -8.07
CA ILE A 199 -12.76 40.37 -9.06
C ILE A 199 -14.10 40.18 -8.35
N VAL A 200 -14.08 39.68 -7.12
CA VAL A 200 -15.25 39.44 -6.26
C VAL A 200 -14.96 39.98 -4.87
N SER A 201 -15.95 40.59 -4.21
CA SER A 201 -15.79 41.07 -2.84
C SER A 201 -15.55 39.91 -1.86
N VAL A 202 -14.87 40.20 -0.76
CA VAL A 202 -14.63 39.22 0.31
C VAL A 202 -15.94 38.70 0.87
N ASP A 203 -16.96 39.55 0.97
CA ASP A 203 -18.27 39.19 1.52
C ASP A 203 -19.00 38.21 0.62
N THR A 204 -19.02 38.44 -0.69
CA THR A 204 -19.64 37.54 -1.67
C THR A 204 -18.91 36.20 -1.69
N PHE A 205 -17.57 36.20 -1.67
CA PHE A 205 -16.78 34.98 -1.59
C PHE A 205 -17.04 34.20 -0.29
N THR A 206 -17.15 34.90 0.84
CA THR A 206 -17.43 34.29 2.15
C THR A 206 -18.85 33.73 2.22
N ALA A 207 -19.85 34.46 1.70
CA ALA A 207 -21.22 34.00 1.60
C ALA A 207 -21.33 32.74 0.73
N ALA A 208 -20.64 32.70 -0.41
CA ALA A 208 -20.57 31.52 -1.28
C ALA A 208 -19.91 30.32 -0.58
N GLN A 209 -18.81 30.53 0.17
CA GLN A 209 -18.18 29.46 0.95
C GLN A 209 -19.08 28.95 2.09
N LEU A 210 -19.77 29.85 2.79
CA LEU A 210 -20.70 29.47 3.87
C LEU A 210 -21.89 28.69 3.32
N GLU A 211 -22.45 29.11 2.18
CA GLU A 211 -23.51 28.40 1.49
C GLU A 211 -23.03 27.02 0.99
N GLN A 212 -21.83 26.94 0.41
CA GLN A 212 -21.23 25.66 0.03
C GLN A 212 -21.00 24.74 1.24
N ARG A 213 -20.57 25.28 2.40
CA ARG A 213 -20.41 24.53 3.65
C ARG A 213 -21.75 24.10 4.25
N ARG A 214 -22.78 24.95 4.20
CA ARG A 214 -24.16 24.62 4.61
C ARG A 214 -24.70 23.46 3.77
N ARG A 215 -24.54 23.53 2.45
CA ARG A 215 -24.89 22.45 1.51
C ARG A 215 -24.08 21.16 1.76
N ARG A 216 -22.83 21.27 2.22
CA ARG A 216 -22.01 20.10 2.62
C ARG A 216 -22.39 19.51 3.97
N ARG A 217 -22.93 20.29 4.91
CA ARG A 217 -23.35 19.86 6.26
C ARG A 217 -24.80 19.36 6.31
N GLY A 218 -25.68 19.90 5.48
CA GLY A 218 -27.04 19.39 5.29
C GLY A 218 -26.98 18.17 4.40
N GLY A 219 -26.77 17.00 5.00
CA GLY A 219 -26.75 15.74 4.26
C GLY A 219 -28.08 15.50 3.56
N GLU A 220 -28.03 15.36 2.24
CA GLU A 220 -28.50 14.19 1.49
C GLU A 220 -28.03 14.26 0.02
N ARG A 221 -26.93 13.56 -0.27
CA ARG A 221 -26.71 12.71 -1.47
C ARG A 221 -27.07 13.16 -2.91
N GLY A 222 -27.29 14.43 -3.24
CA GLY A 222 -27.71 14.76 -4.61
C GLY A 222 -27.26 16.10 -5.15
N TRP A 223 -26.01 16.21 -5.62
CA TRP A 223 -25.70 16.72 -6.98
C TRP A 223 -24.25 17.16 -7.19
N SER A 224 -23.53 17.67 -6.18
CA SER A 224 -22.19 18.23 -6.41
C SER A 224 -21.03 17.32 -6.04
N SER A 225 -21.32 16.08 -5.62
CA SER A 225 -20.35 14.97 -5.59
C SER A 225 -20.61 14.04 -6.79
N MET A 226 -20.34 14.52 -7.99
CA MET A 226 -19.85 13.61 -9.03
C MET A 226 -18.32 13.45 -8.95
N GLY A 227 -17.75 13.68 -7.75
CA GLY A 227 -16.69 12.81 -7.30
C GLY A 227 -17.22 11.39 -7.39
N ARG A 228 -16.69 10.61 -8.33
CA ARG A 228 -16.91 9.17 -8.44
C ARG A 228 -16.43 8.50 -7.16
N THR A 229 -17.14 8.68 -6.05
CA THR A 229 -17.00 7.82 -4.88
C THR A 229 -17.74 6.55 -5.21
N ARG A 230 -17.13 5.79 -6.13
CA ARG A 230 -17.36 4.37 -6.24
C ARG A 230 -17.13 3.87 -4.83
N GLN A 231 -18.18 3.42 -4.15
CA GLN A 231 -18.01 2.53 -3.01
C GLN A 231 -17.26 1.34 -3.58
N GLU A 232 -15.93 1.38 -3.58
CA GLU A 232 -15.14 0.22 -3.91
C GLU A 232 -15.44 -0.75 -2.79
N LYS A 233 -16.27 -1.76 -3.06
CA LYS A 233 -16.38 -2.92 -2.19
C LYS A 233 -14.96 -3.34 -1.83
N LYS A 234 -14.69 -3.51 -0.54
CA LYS A 234 -13.39 -4.00 -0.05
C LYS A 234 -13.09 -5.29 -0.81
N ARG A 235 -12.06 -5.26 -1.65
CA ARG A 235 -11.75 -6.39 -2.53
C ARG A 235 -11.16 -7.51 -1.70
N VAL A 236 -11.70 -8.70 -1.84
CA VAL A 236 -11.18 -9.91 -1.24
C VAL A 236 -10.19 -10.53 -2.21
N TYR A 237 -8.99 -10.83 -1.74
CA TYR A 237 -7.94 -11.52 -2.50
C TYR A 237 -7.85 -12.93 -1.96
N THR A 238 -8.44 -13.91 -2.66
CA THR A 238 -8.56 -15.29 -2.15
C THR A 238 -7.21 -15.93 -1.87
N LEU A 239 -6.20 -15.65 -2.68
CA LEU A 239 -4.84 -16.20 -2.58
C LEU A 239 -3.86 -15.25 -1.87
N ARG A 240 -4.37 -14.37 -1.00
CA ARG A 240 -3.54 -13.41 -0.25
C ARG A 240 -2.39 -14.13 0.46
N SER A 241 -1.16 -13.68 0.18
CA SER A 241 0.08 -14.21 0.77
C SER A 241 0.44 -15.65 0.39
N ARG A 242 -0.27 -16.31 -0.53
CA ARG A 242 -0.01 -17.70 -0.96
C ARG A 242 0.82 -17.81 -2.22
N ILE A 243 0.82 -16.77 -3.04
CA ILE A 243 1.55 -16.75 -4.31
C ILE A 243 2.89 -16.07 -4.13
N LYS A 244 3.96 -16.76 -4.52
CA LYS A 244 5.33 -16.25 -4.60
C LYS A 244 5.75 -16.20 -6.06
N CYS A 245 6.70 -15.34 -6.37
CA CYS A 245 7.32 -15.31 -7.69
C CYS A 245 8.41 -16.38 -7.78
N SER A 246 8.37 -17.25 -8.79
CA SER A 246 9.44 -18.24 -9.06
C SER A 246 10.84 -17.65 -9.29
N ILE A 247 10.95 -16.37 -9.66
CA ILE A 247 12.25 -15.73 -9.96
C ILE A 247 12.86 -15.05 -8.73
N CYS A 248 12.06 -14.36 -7.92
CA CYS A 248 12.55 -13.59 -6.78
C CYS A 248 12.04 -14.07 -5.42
N GLU A 249 11.24 -15.13 -5.40
CA GLU A 249 10.66 -15.82 -4.22
C GLU A 249 9.79 -14.94 -3.29
N ARG A 250 9.64 -13.65 -3.62
CA ARG A 250 8.81 -12.71 -2.88
C ARG A 250 7.33 -13.01 -3.10
N LYS A 251 6.54 -12.77 -2.06
CA LYS A 251 5.07 -12.78 -2.13
C LYS A 251 4.59 -11.74 -3.13
N MET A 252 3.69 -12.15 -4.02
CA MET A 252 3.10 -11.27 -5.03
C MET A 252 2.06 -10.33 -4.41
N GLU A 253 1.94 -9.14 -4.97
CA GLU A 253 0.99 -8.11 -4.54
C GLU A 253 -0.36 -8.27 -5.23
N GLY A 254 -1.47 -8.14 -4.50
CA GLY A 254 -2.81 -8.08 -5.09
C GLY A 254 -3.02 -6.79 -5.90
N ALA A 255 -3.45 -6.92 -7.15
CA ALA A 255 -3.73 -5.83 -8.07
C ALA A 255 -4.97 -6.13 -8.91
N ALA A 256 -6.07 -5.45 -8.65
CA ALA A 256 -7.30 -5.65 -9.41
C ALA A 256 -7.49 -4.58 -10.51
N ARG A 257 -7.73 -5.03 -11.75
CA ARG A 257 -7.97 -4.20 -12.93
C ARG A 257 -9.45 -4.11 -13.26
N ARG A 258 -9.92 -2.91 -13.64
CA ARG A 258 -11.29 -2.62 -14.10
C ARG A 258 -12.42 -3.16 -13.19
N GLN A 259 -12.11 -3.38 -11.91
CA GLN A 259 -12.98 -3.93 -10.86
C GLN A 259 -13.49 -5.36 -10.98
N VAL A 260 -13.18 -6.08 -12.06
CA VAL A 260 -13.68 -7.45 -12.26
C VAL A 260 -12.55 -8.47 -12.17
N VAL A 261 -11.35 -8.13 -12.65
CA VAL A 261 -10.24 -9.10 -12.75
C VAL A 261 -9.23 -8.84 -11.64
N ILE A 262 -9.10 -9.81 -10.73
CA ILE A 262 -8.09 -9.83 -9.69
C ILE A 262 -6.82 -10.47 -10.26
N ASN A 263 -5.69 -9.78 -10.10
CA ASN A 263 -4.37 -10.28 -10.47
C ASN A 263 -3.45 -10.21 -9.27
N TYR A 264 -2.44 -11.07 -9.26
CA TYR A 264 -1.27 -10.98 -8.41
C TYR A 264 -0.10 -10.51 -9.25
N ARG A 265 0.66 -9.53 -8.77
CA ARG A 265 1.79 -8.97 -9.52
C ARG A 265 3.09 -9.02 -8.73
N CYS A 266 4.19 -9.23 -9.43
CA CYS A 266 5.53 -9.02 -8.90
C CYS A 266 6.22 -7.89 -9.68
N ASN A 267 6.81 -6.92 -8.98
CA ASN A 267 7.41 -5.73 -9.58
C ASN A 267 8.92 -5.68 -9.31
N ALA A 268 9.71 -5.75 -10.38
CA ALA A 268 11.17 -5.72 -10.30
C ALA A 268 11.71 -4.40 -9.72
N ARG A 269 10.96 -3.28 -9.85
CA ARG A 269 11.34 -1.97 -9.26
C ARG A 269 11.49 -2.04 -7.74
N THR A 270 10.85 -2.99 -7.08
CA THR A 270 10.95 -3.17 -5.63
C THR A 270 12.14 -4.04 -5.22
N LEU A 271 12.87 -4.62 -6.18
CA LEU A 271 14.10 -5.39 -5.93
C LEU A 271 15.30 -4.46 -5.81
N VAL A 272 16.36 -4.93 -5.16
CA VAL A 272 17.62 -4.18 -5.03
C VAL A 272 18.21 -3.95 -6.43
N PRO A 273 18.43 -2.69 -6.86
CA PRO A 273 19.00 -2.39 -8.16
C PRO A 273 20.36 -3.07 -8.35
N GLY A 274 20.56 -3.70 -9.51
CA GLY A 274 21.82 -4.38 -9.87
C GLY A 274 22.01 -5.78 -9.27
N SER A 275 21.08 -6.29 -8.45
CA SER A 275 21.12 -7.69 -8.00
C SER A 275 20.90 -8.67 -9.15
N ALA A 276 21.49 -9.88 -9.07
CA ALA A 276 21.29 -10.94 -10.06
C ALA A 276 19.80 -11.26 -10.27
N THR A 277 19.02 -11.25 -9.18
CA THR A 277 17.56 -11.42 -9.20
C THR A 277 16.85 -10.28 -9.93
N ALA A 278 17.27 -9.02 -9.74
CA ALA A 278 16.69 -7.88 -10.46
C ALA A 278 17.02 -7.88 -11.96
N LEU A 279 18.17 -8.44 -12.35
CA LEU A 279 18.58 -8.60 -13.75
C LEU A 279 17.81 -9.74 -14.44
N ALA A 280 17.56 -10.84 -13.73
CA ALA A 280 16.80 -11.98 -14.25
C ALA A 280 15.28 -11.79 -14.24
N HIS A 281 14.76 -10.88 -13.41
CA HIS A 281 13.33 -10.65 -13.27
C HIS A 281 12.83 -9.64 -14.32
N PRO A 282 11.81 -9.98 -15.13
CA PRO A 282 11.21 -9.04 -16.06
C PRO A 282 10.57 -7.86 -15.31
N PRO A 283 10.36 -6.68 -15.92
CA PRO A 283 9.91 -5.49 -15.20
C PRO A 283 8.68 -5.71 -14.32
N GLN A 284 7.68 -6.45 -14.82
CA GLN A 284 6.49 -6.82 -14.08
C GLN A 284 6.01 -8.22 -14.52
N ILE A 285 5.62 -9.05 -13.56
CA ILE A 285 4.92 -10.33 -13.78
C ILE A 285 3.49 -10.17 -13.28
N TYR A 286 2.52 -10.68 -14.04
CA TYR A 286 1.11 -10.69 -13.68
C TYR A 286 0.57 -12.12 -13.75
N LEU A 287 -0.11 -12.53 -12.69
CA LEU A 287 -0.85 -13.78 -12.61
C LEU A 287 -2.33 -13.47 -12.37
N ARG A 288 -3.21 -14.01 -13.21
CA ARG A 288 -4.65 -13.85 -13.08
C ARG A 288 -5.21 -14.84 -12.07
N GLU A 289 -6.00 -14.36 -11.10
CA GLU A 289 -6.59 -15.21 -10.06
C GLU A 289 -7.55 -16.25 -10.66
N ASP A 290 -8.37 -15.84 -11.63
CA ASP A 290 -9.40 -16.68 -12.25
C ASP A 290 -8.87 -17.85 -13.08
N LEU A 291 -7.59 -17.82 -13.46
CA LEU A 291 -6.94 -18.94 -14.14
C LEU A 291 -6.40 -20.00 -13.18
N VAL A 292 -6.18 -19.63 -11.91
CA VAL A 292 -5.52 -20.49 -10.91
C VAL A 292 -6.54 -21.10 -9.96
N THR A 293 -7.54 -20.33 -9.53
CA THR A 293 -8.56 -20.76 -8.57
C THR A 293 -9.26 -22.08 -8.97
N PRO A 294 -9.71 -22.28 -10.24
CA PRO A 294 -10.37 -23.54 -10.62
C PRO A 294 -9.43 -24.76 -10.57
N ALA A 295 -8.13 -24.57 -10.79
CA ALA A 295 -7.16 -25.65 -10.69
C ALA A 295 -6.96 -26.08 -9.22
N ILE A 296 -6.91 -25.11 -8.30
CA ILE A 296 -6.84 -25.38 -6.85
C ILE A 296 -8.10 -26.08 -6.38
N ASN A 297 -9.28 -25.59 -6.77
CA ASN A 297 -10.56 -26.19 -6.39
C ASN A 297 -10.70 -27.62 -6.90
N ARG A 298 -10.25 -27.90 -8.12
CA ARG A 298 -10.21 -29.26 -8.66
C ARG A 298 -9.28 -30.16 -7.88
N TRP A 299 -8.08 -29.67 -7.53
CA TRP A 299 -7.14 -30.43 -6.70
C TRP A 299 -7.71 -30.74 -5.31
N ILE A 300 -8.39 -29.79 -4.66
CA ILE A 300 -9.09 -30.04 -3.39
C ILE A 300 -10.19 -31.07 -3.59
N GLY A 301 -11.00 -30.93 -4.65
CA GLY A 301 -12.06 -31.87 -4.99
C GLY A 301 -11.57 -33.30 -5.20
N GLN A 302 -10.40 -33.46 -5.85
CA GLN A 302 -9.80 -34.78 -6.08
C GLN A 302 -9.52 -35.57 -4.79
N LEU A 303 -9.33 -34.90 -3.65
CA LEU A 303 -9.15 -35.59 -2.37
C LEU A 303 -10.42 -36.34 -1.93
N PHE A 304 -11.59 -35.90 -2.36
CA PHE A 304 -12.88 -36.48 -1.98
C PHE A 304 -13.55 -37.26 -3.13
N ASP A 305 -12.85 -37.42 -4.27
CA ASP A 305 -13.34 -38.25 -5.38
C ASP A 305 -13.46 -39.72 -4.96
N PRO A 306 -14.40 -40.49 -5.55
CA PRO A 306 -14.62 -41.90 -5.21
C PRO A 306 -13.37 -42.78 -5.29
N LEU A 307 -12.43 -42.44 -6.18
CA LEU A 307 -11.17 -43.16 -6.35
C LEU A 307 -10.16 -42.93 -5.21
N ASN A 308 -10.21 -41.78 -4.55
CA ASN A 308 -9.29 -41.41 -3.47
C ASN A 308 -9.94 -41.50 -2.08
N ARG A 309 -11.26 -41.72 -2.03
CA ARG A 309 -12.08 -41.79 -0.82
C ARG A 309 -11.43 -42.59 0.30
N ASP A 310 -11.08 -43.84 0.04
CA ASP A 310 -10.57 -44.74 1.08
C ASP A 310 -9.20 -44.28 1.60
N ALA A 311 -8.35 -43.74 0.73
CA ALA A 311 -7.05 -43.17 1.11
C ALA A 311 -7.24 -41.91 1.98
N THR A 312 -8.21 -41.05 1.64
CA THR A 312 -8.54 -39.84 2.40
C THR A 312 -9.14 -40.15 3.77
N ILE A 313 -10.07 -41.10 3.85
CA ILE A 313 -10.60 -41.58 5.14
C ILE A 313 -9.46 -42.13 6.01
N THR A 314 -8.60 -42.97 5.44
CA THR A 314 -7.45 -43.52 6.17
C THR A 314 -6.54 -42.41 6.72
N ALA A 315 -6.27 -41.38 5.91
CA ALA A 315 -5.45 -40.25 6.33
C ALA A 315 -6.13 -39.40 7.42
N LEU A 316 -7.44 -39.19 7.34
CA LEU A 316 -8.21 -38.43 8.34
C LEU A 316 -8.30 -39.17 9.68
N VAL A 317 -8.54 -40.49 9.65
CA VAL A 317 -8.53 -41.33 10.86
C VAL A 317 -7.15 -41.30 11.52
N ALA A 318 -6.07 -41.35 10.73
CA ALA A 318 -4.71 -41.27 11.25
C ALA A 318 -4.35 -39.90 11.85
N ALA A 319 -5.03 -38.82 11.43
CA ALA A 319 -4.78 -37.46 11.89
C ALA A 319 -5.74 -37.01 13.01
N ASP A 320 -6.72 -37.83 13.40
CA ASP A 320 -7.73 -37.43 14.37
C ASP A 320 -7.20 -37.39 15.81
N GLU A 321 -6.84 -36.18 16.27
CA GLU A 321 -6.47 -35.88 17.66
C GLU A 321 -7.59 -36.22 18.67
N THR A 322 -8.83 -36.33 18.21
CA THR A 322 -9.97 -36.74 19.04
C THR A 322 -9.76 -38.21 19.43
N SER A 323 -9.52 -39.08 18.46
CA SER A 323 -9.12 -40.48 18.68
C SER A 323 -7.90 -40.61 19.60
N GLU A 324 -6.86 -39.78 19.46
CA GLU A 324 -5.72 -39.77 20.39
C GLU A 324 -6.09 -39.35 21.84
N ARG A 325 -6.97 -38.35 22.01
CA ARG A 325 -7.48 -37.91 23.32
C ARG A 325 -8.32 -39.01 23.99
N HIS A 326 -9.13 -39.70 23.21
CA HIS A 326 -9.93 -40.83 23.65
C HIS A 326 -9.05 -42.02 24.10
N LEU A 327 -8.03 -42.36 23.30
CA LEU A 327 -7.00 -43.34 23.67
C LEU A 327 -6.21 -42.93 24.92
N GLY A 328 -5.90 -41.64 25.09
CA GLY A 328 -5.26 -41.09 26.29
C GLY A 328 -6.12 -41.27 27.53
N ARG A 329 -7.41 -40.95 27.44
CA ARG A 329 -8.39 -41.14 28.53
C ARG A 329 -8.58 -42.61 28.89
N ALA A 330 -8.62 -43.50 27.90
CA ALA A 330 -8.68 -44.94 28.13
C ALA A 330 -7.43 -45.46 28.87
N ARG A 331 -6.23 -45.02 28.47
CA ARG A 331 -4.97 -45.36 29.15
C ARG A 331 -4.93 -44.83 30.58
N GLU A 332 -5.45 -43.62 30.83
CA GLU A 332 -5.55 -43.05 32.18
C GLU A 332 -6.47 -43.89 33.08
N LEU A 333 -7.66 -44.26 32.58
CA LEU A 333 -8.60 -45.13 33.30
C LEU A 333 -8.00 -46.51 33.58
N GLN A 334 -7.30 -47.11 32.62
CA GLN A 334 -6.56 -48.36 32.81
C GLN A 334 -5.44 -48.21 33.86
N GLY A 335 -4.74 -47.07 33.86
CA GLY A 335 -3.74 -46.74 34.88
C GLY A 335 -4.34 -46.65 36.28
N ARG A 336 -5.55 -46.10 36.42
CA ARG A 336 -6.29 -46.05 37.70
C ARG A 336 -6.69 -47.45 38.18
N VAL A 337 -7.14 -48.32 37.28
CA VAL A 337 -7.41 -49.74 37.61
C VAL A 337 -6.13 -50.41 38.12
N ALA A 338 -5.02 -50.29 37.38
CA ALA A 338 -3.74 -50.88 37.78
C ALA A 338 -3.20 -50.33 39.12
N ALA A 339 -3.38 -49.03 39.37
CA ALA A 339 -2.98 -48.39 40.63
C ALA A 339 -3.80 -48.91 41.83
N ALA A 340 -5.12 -49.05 41.64
CA ALA A 340 -6.02 -49.61 42.64
C ALA A 340 -5.68 -51.08 42.93
N GLU A 341 -5.40 -51.89 41.90
CA GLU A 341 -4.96 -53.27 42.06
C GLU A 341 -3.62 -53.38 42.80
N ALA A 342 -2.67 -52.50 42.48
CA ALA A 342 -1.40 -52.45 43.20
C ALA A 342 -1.58 -52.03 44.67
N ALA A 343 -2.54 -51.15 44.98
CA ALA A 343 -2.90 -50.80 46.36
C ALA A 343 -3.51 -51.99 47.10
N MET A 344 -4.46 -52.70 46.49
CA MET A 344 -5.03 -53.93 47.05
C MET A 344 -3.96 -54.99 47.32
N GLN A 345 -3.00 -55.17 46.41
CA GLN A 345 -1.87 -56.09 46.61
C GLN A 345 -0.94 -55.68 47.76
N ARG A 346 -0.67 -54.38 47.94
CA ARG A 346 0.12 -53.88 49.07
C ARG A 346 -0.59 -54.13 50.40
N LEU A 347 -1.89 -53.88 50.46
CA LEU A 347 -2.70 -54.17 51.64
C LEU A 347 -2.72 -55.66 51.96
N ARG A 348 -2.83 -56.53 50.94
CA ARG A 348 -2.73 -57.99 51.10
C ARG A 348 -1.40 -58.41 51.75
N ARG A 349 -0.28 -57.86 51.28
CA ARG A 349 1.05 -58.14 51.85
C ARG A 349 1.19 -57.62 53.29
N ALA A 350 0.54 -56.51 53.64
CA ALA A 350 0.53 -56.00 55.01
C ALA A 350 -0.25 -56.94 55.96
N LEU A 351 -1.37 -57.50 55.50
CA LEU A 351 -2.10 -58.54 56.23
C LEU A 351 -1.26 -59.80 56.43
N ASP A 352 -0.55 -60.26 55.39
CA ASP A 352 0.37 -61.39 55.48
C ASP A 352 1.53 -61.14 56.46
N ALA A 353 1.90 -59.87 56.66
CA ALA A 353 2.90 -59.42 57.62
C ALA A 353 2.36 -59.22 59.06
N GLY A 354 1.08 -59.51 59.31
CA GLY A 354 0.46 -59.51 60.64
C GLY A 354 -0.18 -58.21 61.09
N TRP A 355 -0.47 -57.27 60.18
CA TRP A 355 -1.21 -56.04 60.50
C TRP A 355 -2.71 -56.32 60.73
N ASP A 356 -3.36 -55.53 61.59
CA ASP A 356 -4.78 -55.72 61.95
C ASP A 356 -5.72 -55.40 60.76
N PRO A 357 -6.56 -56.37 60.32
CA PRO A 357 -7.56 -56.14 59.27
C PRO A 357 -8.55 -55.00 59.57
N ALA A 358 -8.84 -54.71 60.85
CA ALA A 358 -9.77 -53.64 61.22
C ALA A 358 -9.23 -52.25 60.86
N GLU A 359 -7.92 -52.05 60.95
CA GLU A 359 -7.26 -50.77 60.66
C GLU A 359 -7.12 -50.51 59.15
N LEU A 360 -7.01 -51.57 58.34
CA LEU A 360 -6.82 -51.46 56.88
C LEU A 360 -8.15 -51.45 56.09
N ARG A 361 -9.29 -51.67 56.75
CA ARG A 361 -10.60 -51.85 56.09
C ARG A 361 -11.05 -50.65 55.27
N GLU A 362 -10.78 -49.44 55.74
CA GLU A 362 -11.12 -48.21 55.02
C GLU A 362 -10.30 -48.07 53.72
N GLN A 363 -9.00 -48.39 53.79
CA GLN A 363 -8.09 -48.32 52.65
C GLN A 363 -8.41 -49.38 51.58
N ASP A 364 -8.83 -50.58 52.00
CA ASP A 364 -9.27 -51.63 51.08
C ASP A 364 -10.58 -51.25 50.38
N ASN A 365 -11.57 -50.75 51.13
CA ASN A 365 -12.83 -50.28 50.55
C ASN A 365 -12.63 -49.14 49.55
N LEU A 366 -11.70 -48.22 49.84
CA LEU A 366 -11.35 -47.13 48.92
C LEU A 366 -10.74 -47.69 47.62
N ALA A 367 -9.77 -48.59 47.72
CA ALA A 367 -9.12 -49.19 46.55
C ALA A 367 -10.10 -50.01 45.70
N VAL A 368 -10.98 -50.80 46.33
CA VAL A 368 -12.05 -51.54 45.64
C VAL A 368 -13.05 -50.59 44.97
N GLY A 369 -13.40 -49.50 45.66
CA GLY A 369 -14.27 -48.45 45.13
C GLY A 369 -13.68 -47.76 43.90
N GLU A 370 -12.40 -47.37 43.97
CA GLU A 370 -11.68 -46.74 42.85
C GLU A 370 -11.55 -47.67 41.66
N LYS A 371 -11.25 -48.96 41.87
CA LYS A 371 -11.21 -49.98 40.81
C LYS A 371 -12.56 -50.09 40.12
N ARG A 372 -13.65 -50.29 40.87
CA ARG A 372 -15.00 -50.43 40.32
C ARG A 372 -15.44 -49.18 39.56
N ALA A 373 -15.13 -47.99 40.08
CA ALA A 373 -15.44 -46.73 39.42
C ALA A 373 -14.68 -46.58 38.09
N ALA A 374 -13.40 -46.93 38.05
CA ALA A 374 -12.58 -46.87 36.84
C ALA A 374 -13.01 -47.92 35.80
N GLU A 375 -13.36 -49.15 36.21
CA GLU A 375 -13.89 -50.20 35.32
C GLU A 375 -15.26 -49.83 34.74
N ALA A 376 -16.16 -49.28 35.56
CA ALA A 376 -17.46 -48.80 35.09
C ALA A 376 -17.31 -47.63 34.10
N ALA A 377 -16.36 -46.72 34.35
CA ALA A 377 -16.05 -45.63 33.42
C ALA A 377 -15.45 -46.13 32.10
N LEU A 378 -14.61 -47.17 32.14
CA LEU A 378 -14.05 -47.80 30.94
C LEU A 378 -15.12 -48.55 30.14
N ALA A 379 -16.09 -49.20 30.81
CA ALA A 379 -17.19 -49.89 30.16
C ALA A 379 -18.26 -48.94 29.58
N ALA A 380 -18.43 -47.76 30.18
CA ALA A 380 -19.34 -46.72 29.70
C ALA A 380 -18.73 -45.83 28.61
N ALA A 381 -17.41 -45.92 28.36
CA ALA A 381 -16.77 -45.19 27.28
C ALA A 381 -17.22 -45.78 25.93
N PRO A 382 -17.65 -44.95 24.95
CA PRO A 382 -17.98 -45.44 23.61
C PRO A 382 -16.77 -46.12 22.97
N ARG A 383 -17.01 -47.16 22.16
CA ARG A 383 -15.96 -47.77 21.31
C ARG A 383 -15.68 -46.82 20.14
N ASP A 384 -14.70 -45.94 20.32
CA ASP A 384 -14.44 -44.77 19.46
C ASP A 384 -13.95 -45.09 18.04
N GLU A 385 -13.36 -46.26 17.79
CA GLU A 385 -12.80 -46.58 16.45
C GLU A 385 -13.88 -46.71 15.36
N ASP A 386 -15.06 -47.26 15.66
CA ASP A 386 -16.10 -47.51 14.66
C ASP A 386 -17.03 -46.31 14.46
N LEU A 387 -17.30 -45.55 15.52
CA LEU A 387 -18.14 -44.33 15.43
C LEU A 387 -17.39 -43.21 14.72
N SER A 388 -16.13 -42.95 15.07
CA SER A 388 -15.34 -41.88 14.46
C SER A 388 -15.07 -42.15 12.98
N ARG A 389 -14.78 -43.41 12.61
CA ARG A 389 -14.60 -43.80 11.21
C ARG A 389 -15.88 -43.64 10.41
N HIS A 390 -17.02 -44.09 10.93
CA HIS A 390 -18.30 -43.98 10.23
C HIS A 390 -18.76 -42.51 10.10
N GLU A 391 -18.50 -41.68 11.10
CA GLU A 391 -18.73 -40.23 11.05
C GLU A 391 -17.83 -39.54 10.01
N ILE A 392 -16.54 -39.92 9.95
CA ILE A 392 -15.60 -39.45 8.92
C ILE A 392 -16.06 -39.90 7.54
N GLU A 393 -16.47 -41.16 7.37
CA GLU A 393 -17.01 -41.70 6.12
C GLU A 393 -18.24 -40.90 5.66
N THR A 394 -19.20 -40.69 6.55
CA THR A 394 -20.42 -39.90 6.27
C THR A 394 -20.08 -38.46 5.88
N THR A 395 -19.09 -37.86 6.56
CA THR A 395 -18.63 -36.50 6.28
C THR A 395 -17.94 -36.43 4.91
N VAL A 396 -17.05 -37.37 4.60
CA VAL A 396 -16.34 -37.47 3.31
C VAL A 396 -17.33 -37.68 2.17
N ASP A 397 -18.33 -38.54 2.35
CA ASP A 397 -19.37 -38.80 1.35
C ASP A 397 -20.22 -37.55 1.06
N GLY A 398 -20.45 -36.71 2.07
CA GLY A 398 -21.09 -35.40 1.91
C GLY A 398 -20.27 -34.37 1.13
N LEU A 399 -18.96 -34.59 0.96
CA LEU A 399 -18.02 -33.68 0.29
C LEU A 399 -17.64 -34.12 -1.13
N ALA A 400 -18.28 -35.17 -1.67
CA ALA A 400 -17.92 -35.75 -2.96
C ALA A 400 -17.97 -34.75 -4.16
N ASP A 401 -18.81 -33.71 -4.12
CA ASP A 401 -18.87 -32.66 -5.17
C ASP A 401 -18.30 -31.31 -4.70
N ILE A 402 -17.42 -31.31 -3.69
CA ILE A 402 -16.91 -30.07 -3.10
C ILE A 402 -16.16 -29.20 -4.11
N GLY A 403 -15.44 -29.78 -5.07
CA GLY A 403 -14.73 -29.03 -6.10
C GLY A 403 -15.65 -28.09 -6.89
N ARG A 404 -16.84 -28.55 -7.29
CA ARG A 404 -17.84 -27.71 -7.98
C ARG A 404 -18.55 -26.74 -7.05
N ALA A 405 -18.71 -27.10 -5.78
CA ALA A 405 -19.25 -26.19 -4.77
C ALA A 405 -18.30 -25.00 -4.53
N LEU A 406 -16.99 -25.25 -4.47
CA LEU A 406 -15.96 -24.23 -4.29
C LEU A 406 -15.88 -23.27 -5.48
N ASP A 407 -16.11 -23.73 -6.71
CA ASP A 407 -16.14 -22.85 -7.89
C ASP A 407 -17.29 -21.82 -7.85
N ARG A 408 -18.32 -22.06 -7.02
CA ARG A 408 -19.47 -21.16 -6.84
C ARG A 408 -19.45 -20.44 -5.49
N ALA A 409 -18.46 -20.70 -4.64
CA ALA A 409 -18.37 -20.12 -3.32
C ALA A 409 -18.05 -18.62 -3.37
N GLU A 410 -18.49 -17.88 -2.35
CA GLU A 410 -18.17 -16.46 -2.21
C GLU A 410 -16.66 -16.28 -1.96
N ALA A 411 -16.11 -15.18 -2.47
CA ALA A 411 -14.67 -14.93 -2.40
C ALA A 411 -14.12 -14.82 -0.97
N ALA A 412 -14.97 -14.45 0.00
CA ALA A 412 -14.60 -14.40 1.42
C ALA A 412 -14.38 -15.82 1.99
N ASP A 413 -15.31 -16.72 1.74
CA ASP A 413 -15.24 -18.10 2.23
C ASP A 413 -14.06 -18.86 1.60
N LEU A 414 -13.81 -18.63 0.30
CA LEU A 414 -12.63 -19.17 -0.37
C LEU A 414 -11.32 -18.64 0.21
N ALA A 415 -11.28 -17.35 0.59
CA ALA A 415 -10.09 -16.77 1.20
C ALA A 415 -9.80 -17.41 2.57
N ASP A 416 -10.84 -17.66 3.37
CA ASP A 416 -10.70 -18.29 4.68
C ASP A 416 -10.29 -19.78 4.55
N LEU A 417 -10.90 -20.52 3.63
CA LEU A 417 -10.52 -21.90 3.31
C LEU A 417 -9.06 -21.99 2.87
N TYR A 418 -8.68 -21.19 1.87
CA TYR A 418 -7.30 -21.18 1.39
C TYR A 418 -6.34 -20.68 2.46
N ALA A 419 -6.79 -19.85 3.39
CA ALA A 419 -5.98 -19.41 4.51
C ALA A 419 -5.67 -20.55 5.49
N ALA A 420 -6.63 -21.44 5.75
CA ALA A 420 -6.48 -22.59 6.63
C ALA A 420 -5.56 -23.68 6.06
N LEU A 421 -5.51 -23.82 4.73
CA LEU A 421 -4.65 -24.81 4.06
C LEU A 421 -3.19 -24.34 3.99
N PRO A 422 -2.18 -25.23 4.08
CA PRO A 422 -0.77 -24.87 3.92
C PRO A 422 -0.38 -24.67 2.43
N LEU A 423 -1.11 -23.82 1.72
CA LEU A 423 -0.91 -23.55 0.29
C LEU A 423 0.27 -22.61 0.04
N SER A 424 1.20 -23.02 -0.83
CA SER A 424 2.25 -22.17 -1.38
C SER A 424 2.33 -22.39 -2.89
N LEU A 425 2.09 -21.32 -3.65
CA LEU A 425 2.11 -21.30 -5.12
C LEU A 425 3.33 -20.50 -5.58
N THR A 426 4.00 -20.93 -6.65
CA THR A 426 5.24 -20.33 -7.17
C THR A 426 5.21 -20.14 -8.67
#